data_AF-A0AAD9N644-F1
#
_entry.id   AF-A0AAD9N644-F1
#
_cell.length_a   1.000
_cell.length_b   1.000
_cell.length_c   1.000
_cell.angle_alpha   90.00
_cell.angle_beta   90.00
_cell.angle_gamma   90.00
#
_symmetry.space_group_name_H-M   'P 1'
#
loop_
_entity.id
_entity.type
_entity.pdbx_description
1 polymer ?
#
loop_
_entity_poly.entity_id
_entity_poly.type
_entity_poly.pdbx_seq_one_letter_code
_entity_poly.pdbx_strand_id
1 'polypeptide(L)'
;MRKNKEETENGYKQEQEQHKEAKEKIMELTSRLDTSKSSESELSTKLQAVTEELNKFQTKSQDLAEQLATLEQARASLDDSLRQSQTALGQKQQDLEQSKSDKDILEQTLKKEILDYRNHMLVSAVEEAESIIREALAQAENPHITTITCTAEYLMDRATPVLETISQLKHNIETYTQDPQAISEVVTSVSEFSHRLADVIVFGFATSHAAPIEEGDALSGECRTCGEGSLELLTDIKQASYDKVPSKADNIDQLVKRILSHAEALLPKVEDVKAEQMGDMVDQEMQQTTEAIAQAAEKIASMLAHNREKYTGIQLQVNEGILDSCNALMRAILKLVEKSKNLQREIVSQGRV
;
A
#
# COMPACT_ATOMS: atom_id res chain seq x y z
N MET A 1 -113.46 126.91 -12.00
CA MET A 1 -112.12 127.38 -11.58
C MET A 1 -111.97 127.21 -10.08
N ARG A 2 -110.79 126.75 -9.59
CA ARG A 2 -110.35 126.53 -8.18
C ARG A 2 -110.47 125.13 -7.53
N LYS A 3 -110.42 124.02 -8.28
CA LYS A 3 -110.19 122.67 -7.71
C LYS A 3 -109.24 121.79 -8.56
N ASN A 4 -108.32 122.41 -9.29
CA ASN A 4 -107.42 121.74 -10.26
C ASN A 4 -105.93 121.91 -9.90
N LYS A 5 -105.59 122.07 -8.61
CA LYS A 5 -104.21 122.31 -8.17
C LYS A 5 -103.73 121.44 -6.99
N GLU A 6 -104.61 120.64 -6.38
CA GLU A 6 -104.26 119.75 -5.25
C GLU A 6 -104.12 118.27 -5.66
N GLU A 7 -104.61 117.86 -6.84
CA GLU A 7 -104.54 116.46 -7.29
C GLU A 7 -103.21 116.11 -8.00
N THR A 8 -102.47 117.10 -8.50
CA THR A 8 -101.18 116.88 -9.19
C THR A 8 -99.97 116.77 -8.25
N GLU A 9 -100.04 117.25 -7.01
CA GLU A 9 -98.96 117.09 -6.02
C GLU A 9 -99.03 115.74 -5.25
N ASN A 10 -100.22 115.12 -5.18
CA ASN A 10 -100.40 113.86 -4.47
C ASN A 10 -100.01 112.63 -5.31
N GLY A 11 -100.20 112.69 -6.64
CA GLY A 11 -99.73 111.65 -7.56
C GLY A 11 -98.20 111.51 -7.56
N TYR A 12 -97.48 112.63 -7.52
CA TYR A 12 -96.01 112.64 -7.57
C TYR A 12 -95.35 112.07 -6.30
N LYS A 13 -95.99 112.24 -5.14
CA LYS A 13 -95.52 111.64 -3.87
C LYS A 13 -95.78 110.13 -3.82
N GLN A 14 -96.94 109.68 -4.31
CA GLN A 14 -97.29 108.26 -4.29
C GLN A 14 -96.42 107.44 -5.26
N GLU A 15 -96.06 108.02 -6.40
CA GLU A 15 -95.13 107.40 -7.36
C GLU A 15 -93.68 107.39 -6.82
N GLN A 16 -93.24 108.42 -6.09
CA GLN A 16 -91.95 108.41 -5.39
C GLN A 16 -91.87 107.36 -4.27
N GLU A 17 -92.95 107.18 -3.51
CA GLU A 17 -93.03 106.21 -2.42
C GLU A 17 -92.99 104.78 -2.98
N GLN A 18 -93.77 104.49 -4.03
CA GLN A 18 -93.75 103.19 -4.71
C GLN A 18 -92.40 102.92 -5.38
N HIS A 19 -91.77 103.94 -5.96
CA HIS A 19 -90.45 103.80 -6.55
C HIS A 19 -89.37 103.60 -5.49
N LYS A 20 -89.56 104.11 -4.26
CA LYS A 20 -88.68 103.88 -3.11
C LYS A 20 -88.86 102.47 -2.54
N GLU A 21 -90.10 102.03 -2.33
CA GLU A 21 -90.40 100.65 -1.89
C GLU A 21 -89.93 99.61 -2.91
N ALA A 22 -90.16 99.85 -4.21
CA ALA A 22 -89.67 98.97 -5.26
C ALA A 22 -88.13 98.92 -5.30
N LYS A 23 -87.47 100.05 -5.05
CA LYS A 23 -86.00 100.13 -5.00
C LYS A 23 -85.44 99.46 -3.74
N GLU A 24 -86.11 99.57 -2.61
CA GLU A 24 -85.79 98.86 -1.37
C GLU A 24 -85.99 97.34 -1.54
N LYS A 25 -87.10 96.90 -2.15
CA LYS A 25 -87.34 95.48 -2.48
C LYS A 25 -86.34 94.94 -3.50
N ILE A 26 -85.99 95.72 -4.52
CA ILE A 26 -84.95 95.34 -5.49
C ILE A 26 -83.60 95.24 -4.79
N MET A 27 -83.26 96.15 -3.88
CA MET A 27 -82.01 96.12 -3.13
C MET A 27 -81.96 94.95 -2.14
N GLU A 28 -83.07 94.61 -1.48
CA GLU A 28 -83.19 93.43 -0.62
C GLU A 28 -83.11 92.13 -1.42
N LEU A 29 -83.80 92.02 -2.55
CA LEU A 29 -83.74 90.86 -3.43
C LEU A 29 -82.36 90.72 -4.09
N THR A 30 -81.71 91.83 -4.42
CA THR A 30 -80.33 91.85 -4.93
C THR A 30 -79.36 91.39 -3.84
N SER A 31 -79.52 91.90 -2.61
CA SER A 31 -78.72 91.46 -1.46
C SER A 31 -78.91 89.97 -1.16
N ARG A 32 -80.15 89.46 -1.19
CA ARG A 32 -80.46 88.04 -1.00
C ARG A 32 -79.89 87.19 -2.14
N LEU A 33 -80.00 87.65 -3.38
CA LEU A 33 -79.43 86.99 -4.55
C LEU A 33 -77.90 86.98 -4.49
N ASP A 34 -77.26 88.06 -4.02
CA ASP A 34 -75.82 88.13 -3.84
C ASP A 34 -75.34 87.24 -2.69
N THR A 35 -76.06 87.17 -1.56
CA THR A 35 -75.77 86.18 -0.50
C THR A 35 -76.02 84.75 -0.97
N SER A 36 -77.05 84.51 -1.79
CA SER A 36 -77.33 83.19 -2.36
C SER A 36 -76.22 82.77 -3.33
N LYS A 37 -75.81 83.65 -4.25
CA LYS A 37 -74.69 83.42 -5.16
C LYS A 37 -73.36 83.24 -4.42
N SER A 38 -73.13 84.00 -3.35
CA SER A 38 -71.97 83.83 -2.47
C SER A 38 -72.00 82.46 -1.80
N SER A 39 -73.15 82.05 -1.24
CA SER A 39 -73.31 80.74 -0.60
C SER A 39 -73.21 79.57 -1.59
N GLU A 40 -73.70 79.74 -2.82
CA GLU A 40 -73.63 78.76 -3.90
C GLU A 40 -72.19 78.62 -4.42
N SER A 41 -71.46 79.72 -4.50
CA SER A 41 -70.01 79.73 -4.77
C SER A 41 -69.20 79.04 -3.67
N GLU A 42 -69.52 79.30 -2.39
CA GLU A 42 -68.90 78.64 -1.23
C GLU A 42 -69.23 77.13 -1.15
N LEU A 43 -70.47 76.75 -1.46
CA LEU A 43 -70.88 75.35 -1.54
C LEU A 43 -70.22 74.65 -2.73
N SER A 44 -70.14 75.31 -3.88
CA SER A 44 -69.46 74.80 -5.08
C SER A 44 -67.97 74.55 -4.80
N THR A 45 -67.28 75.50 -4.16
CA THR A 45 -65.87 75.33 -3.77
C THR A 45 -65.66 74.23 -2.73
N LYS A 46 -66.55 74.11 -1.73
CA LYS A 46 -66.51 72.98 -0.77
C LYS A 46 -66.79 71.63 -1.44
N LEU A 47 -67.77 71.58 -2.35
CA LEU A 47 -68.10 70.36 -3.09
C LEU A 47 -66.92 69.94 -3.96
N GLN A 48 -66.26 70.89 -4.62
CA GLN A 48 -65.06 70.66 -5.42
C GLN A 48 -63.90 70.16 -4.56
N ALA A 49 -63.67 70.76 -3.38
CA ALA A 49 -62.65 70.30 -2.42
C ALA A 49 -62.90 68.87 -1.90
N VAL A 50 -64.15 68.56 -1.53
CA VAL A 50 -64.54 67.21 -1.08
C VAL A 50 -64.43 66.20 -2.22
N THR A 51 -64.78 66.59 -3.45
CA THR A 51 -64.64 65.72 -4.63
C THR A 51 -63.18 65.43 -4.94
N GLU A 52 -62.28 66.42 -4.79
CA GLU A 52 -60.84 66.21 -4.90
C GLU A 52 -60.27 65.30 -3.80
N GLU A 53 -60.72 65.45 -2.54
CA GLU A 53 -60.33 64.55 -1.46
C GLU A 53 -60.84 63.13 -1.66
N LEU A 54 -62.09 62.96 -2.10
CA LEU A 54 -62.66 61.65 -2.43
C LEU A 54 -61.85 60.98 -3.55
N ASN A 55 -61.52 61.72 -4.60
CA ASN A 55 -60.70 61.21 -5.71
C ASN A 55 -59.29 60.83 -5.22
N LYS A 56 -58.65 61.66 -4.37
CA LYS A 56 -57.35 61.33 -3.75
C LYS A 56 -57.42 60.10 -2.84
N PHE A 57 -58.50 59.94 -2.09
CA PHE A 57 -58.70 58.77 -1.24
C PHE A 57 -58.93 57.51 -2.08
N GLN A 58 -59.72 57.62 -3.15
CA GLN A 58 -60.02 56.51 -4.05
C GLN A 58 -58.78 56.04 -4.80
N THR A 59 -57.94 56.96 -5.31
CA THR A 59 -56.66 56.59 -5.94
C THR A 59 -55.71 55.93 -4.94
N LYS A 60 -55.64 56.45 -3.70
CA LYS A 60 -54.81 55.85 -2.65
C LYS A 60 -55.31 54.47 -2.20
N SER A 61 -56.63 54.28 -2.13
CA SER A 61 -57.24 52.97 -1.85
C SER A 61 -56.95 51.96 -2.96
N GLN A 62 -56.91 52.41 -4.21
CA GLN A 62 -56.62 51.56 -5.35
C GLN A 62 -55.13 51.17 -5.39
N ASP A 63 -54.23 52.11 -5.13
CA ASP A 63 -52.79 51.86 -4.99
C ASP A 63 -52.48 50.90 -3.82
N LEU A 64 -53.12 51.09 -2.66
CA LEU A 64 -52.99 50.15 -1.53
C LEU A 64 -53.50 48.74 -1.85
N ALA A 65 -54.60 48.63 -2.61
CA ALA A 65 -55.13 47.33 -3.03
C ALA A 65 -54.16 46.61 -4.00
N GLU A 66 -53.53 47.36 -4.90
CA GLU A 66 -52.53 46.82 -5.83
C GLU A 66 -51.23 46.41 -5.10
N GLN A 67 -50.79 47.19 -4.11
CA GLN A 67 -49.67 46.84 -3.23
C GLN A 67 -49.97 45.59 -2.39
N LEU A 68 -51.19 45.42 -1.88
CA LEU A 68 -51.60 44.21 -1.18
C LEU A 68 -51.57 42.99 -2.10
N ALA A 69 -52.12 43.09 -3.30
CA ALA A 69 -52.12 42.00 -4.26
C ALA A 69 -50.69 41.57 -4.66
N THR A 70 -49.79 42.53 -4.89
CA THR A 70 -48.38 42.25 -5.19
C THR A 70 -47.64 41.62 -4.00
N LEU A 71 -47.90 42.08 -2.77
CA LEU A 71 -47.36 41.48 -1.56
C LEU A 71 -47.86 40.05 -1.33
N GLU A 72 -49.14 39.77 -1.57
CA GLU A 72 -49.71 38.42 -1.47
C GLU A 72 -49.08 37.47 -2.49
N GLN A 73 -48.90 37.92 -3.74
CA GLN A 73 -48.22 37.14 -4.77
C GLN A 73 -46.74 36.89 -4.42
N ALA A 74 -46.04 37.90 -3.90
CA ALA A 74 -44.66 37.76 -3.44
C ALA A 74 -44.55 36.80 -2.25
N ARG A 75 -45.52 36.82 -1.32
CA ARG A 75 -45.56 35.88 -0.20
C ARG A 75 -45.78 34.45 -0.67
N ALA A 76 -46.72 34.22 -1.60
CA ALA A 76 -46.99 32.89 -2.14
C ALA A 76 -45.76 32.29 -2.83
N SER A 77 -45.04 33.08 -3.63
CA SER A 77 -43.81 32.60 -4.31
C SER A 77 -42.67 32.32 -3.32
N LEU A 78 -42.59 33.08 -2.23
CA LEU A 78 -41.61 32.86 -1.17
C LEU A 78 -41.92 31.57 -0.38
N ASP A 79 -43.20 31.31 -0.08
CA ASP A 79 -43.64 30.07 0.58
C ASP A 79 -43.36 28.83 -0.30
N ASP A 80 -43.61 28.92 -1.61
CA ASP A 80 -43.26 27.85 -2.55
C ASP A 80 -41.75 27.60 -2.63
N SER A 81 -40.95 28.68 -2.68
CA SER A 81 -39.48 28.58 -2.67
C SER A 81 -38.96 27.97 -1.36
N LEU A 82 -39.56 28.33 -0.23
CA LEU A 82 -39.23 27.78 1.08
C LEU A 82 -39.54 26.28 1.14
N ARG A 83 -40.71 25.85 0.64
CA ARG A 83 -41.09 24.43 0.55
C ARG A 83 -40.14 23.62 -0.34
N GLN A 84 -39.77 24.16 -1.49
CA GLN A 84 -38.80 23.51 -2.38
C GLN A 84 -37.43 23.38 -1.69
N SER A 85 -36.97 24.43 -1.03
CA SER A 85 -35.71 24.43 -0.28
C SER A 85 -35.72 23.41 0.87
N GLN A 86 -36.80 23.34 1.64
CA GLN A 86 -36.98 22.35 2.71
C GLN A 86 -36.96 20.91 2.19
N THR A 87 -37.62 20.66 1.06
CA THR A 87 -37.65 19.32 0.43
C THR A 87 -36.26 18.92 -0.07
N ALA A 88 -35.56 19.84 -0.76
CA ALA A 88 -34.20 19.61 -1.23
C ALA A 88 -33.21 19.40 -0.08
N LEU A 89 -33.39 20.13 1.03
CA LEU A 89 -32.59 19.94 2.25
C LEU A 89 -32.81 18.55 2.86
N GLY A 90 -34.07 18.10 2.97
CA GLY A 90 -34.40 16.77 3.48
C GLY A 90 -33.80 15.65 2.62
N GLN A 91 -33.88 15.77 1.29
CA GLN A 91 -33.23 14.82 0.37
C GLN A 91 -31.71 14.79 0.56
N LYS A 92 -31.06 15.96 0.61
CA LYS A 92 -29.61 16.03 0.84
C LYS A 92 -29.19 15.46 2.20
N GLN A 93 -30.01 15.61 3.24
CA GLN A 93 -29.76 15.00 4.54
C GLN A 93 -29.84 13.47 4.46
N GLN A 94 -30.86 12.94 3.79
CA GLN A 94 -31.01 11.51 3.56
C GLN A 94 -29.83 10.93 2.75
N ASP A 95 -29.44 11.59 1.66
CA ASP A 95 -28.29 11.17 0.83
C ASP A 95 -26.99 11.17 1.63
N LEU A 96 -26.79 12.18 2.50
CA LEU A 96 -25.63 12.27 3.37
C LEU A 96 -25.59 11.14 4.41
N GLU A 97 -26.73 10.81 5.01
CA GLU A 97 -26.85 9.70 5.96
C GLU A 97 -26.56 8.35 5.29
N GLN A 98 -27.12 8.13 4.10
CA GLN A 98 -26.85 6.92 3.32
C GLN A 98 -25.37 6.82 2.96
N SER A 99 -24.76 7.89 2.46
CA SER A 99 -23.34 7.91 2.08
C SER A 99 -22.41 7.64 3.27
N LYS A 100 -22.75 8.11 4.47
CA LYS A 100 -22.00 7.79 5.69
C LYS A 100 -22.10 6.30 6.04
N SER A 101 -23.32 5.75 6.00
CA SER A 101 -23.53 4.32 6.25
C SER A 101 -22.77 3.44 5.26
N ASP A 102 -22.81 3.77 3.97
CA ASP A 102 -22.10 3.03 2.92
C ASP A 102 -20.59 3.11 3.12
N LYS A 103 -20.06 4.27 3.52
CA LYS A 103 -18.65 4.45 3.86
C LYS A 103 -18.23 3.58 5.04
N ASP A 104 -19.03 3.52 6.10
CA ASP A 104 -18.72 2.72 7.29
C ASP A 104 -18.69 1.22 6.97
N ILE A 105 -19.64 0.75 6.15
CA ILE A 105 -19.67 -0.64 5.66
C ILE A 105 -18.43 -0.94 4.80
N LEU A 106 -18.08 -0.03 3.89
CA LEU A 106 -16.91 -0.19 3.04
C LEU A 106 -15.61 -0.23 3.86
N GLU A 107 -15.46 0.66 4.85
CA GLU A 107 -14.28 0.70 5.72
C GLU A 107 -14.15 -0.58 6.56
N GLN A 108 -15.25 -1.12 7.09
CA GLN A 108 -15.25 -2.40 7.80
C GLN A 108 -14.88 -3.57 6.88
N THR A 109 -15.43 -3.57 5.66
CA THR A 109 -15.15 -4.60 4.65
C THR A 109 -13.68 -4.60 4.25
N LEU A 110 -13.12 -3.43 3.95
CA LEU A 110 -11.70 -3.28 3.60
C LEU A 110 -10.78 -3.70 4.74
N LYS A 111 -11.10 -3.34 5.99
CA LYS A 111 -10.31 -3.78 7.16
C LYS A 111 -10.29 -5.30 7.29
N LYS A 112 -11.43 -5.96 7.05
CA LYS A 112 -11.51 -7.42 7.06
C LYS A 112 -10.72 -8.04 5.92
N GLU A 113 -10.87 -7.56 4.69
CA GLU A 113 -10.14 -8.07 3.52
C GLU A 113 -8.62 -7.93 3.68
N ILE A 114 -8.14 -6.82 4.23
CA ILE A 114 -6.72 -6.62 4.52
C ILE A 114 -6.21 -7.65 5.54
N LEU A 115 -7.00 -7.95 6.58
CA LEU A 115 -6.65 -8.96 7.57
C LEU A 115 -6.61 -10.36 6.96
N ASP A 116 -7.62 -10.71 6.16
CA ASP A 116 -7.70 -12.00 5.48
C ASP A 116 -6.53 -12.20 4.50
N TYR A 117 -6.17 -11.16 3.73
CA TYR A 117 -5.03 -11.19 2.81
C TYR A 117 -3.69 -11.36 3.54
N ARG A 118 -3.52 -10.68 4.69
CA ARG A 118 -2.33 -10.85 5.54
C ARG A 118 -2.22 -12.26 6.09
N ASN A 119 -3.30 -12.79 6.67
CA ASN A 119 -3.30 -14.15 7.18
C ASN A 119 -3.00 -15.16 6.07
N HIS A 120 -3.59 -14.99 4.89
CA HIS A 120 -3.33 -15.85 3.74
C HIS A 120 -1.85 -15.82 3.32
N MET A 121 -1.25 -14.63 3.21
CA MET A 121 0.16 -14.47 2.83
C MET A 121 1.11 -15.17 3.82
N LEU A 122 0.88 -14.99 5.12
CA LEU A 122 1.68 -15.64 6.15
C LEU A 122 1.50 -17.16 6.10
N VAL A 123 0.27 -17.65 6.00
CA VAL A 123 -0.02 -19.09 5.91
C VAL A 123 0.65 -19.71 4.69
N SER A 124 0.56 -19.08 3.51
CA SER A 124 1.20 -19.59 2.30
C SER A 124 2.73 -19.60 2.39
N ALA A 125 3.34 -18.58 3.01
CA ALA A 125 4.79 -18.58 3.25
C ALA A 125 5.21 -19.71 4.20
N VAL A 126 4.40 -19.97 5.23
CA VAL A 126 4.65 -21.06 6.18
C VAL A 126 4.44 -22.43 5.54
N GLU A 127 3.42 -22.61 4.70
CA GLU A 127 3.20 -23.86 3.96
C GLU A 127 4.38 -24.19 3.04
N GLU A 128 4.93 -23.20 2.35
CA GLU A 128 6.13 -23.35 1.53
C GLU A 128 7.36 -23.71 2.39
N ALA A 129 7.57 -23.01 3.51
CA ALA A 129 8.62 -23.31 4.46
C ALA A 129 8.53 -24.75 5.03
N GLU A 130 7.32 -25.21 5.34
CA GLU A 130 7.09 -26.59 5.76
C GLU A 130 7.40 -27.58 4.63
N SER A 131 7.06 -27.26 3.37
CA SER A 131 7.38 -28.08 2.21
C SER A 131 8.89 -28.26 2.04
N ILE A 132 9.64 -27.16 2.11
CA ILE A 132 11.12 -27.15 2.02
C ILE A 132 11.75 -28.05 3.08
N ILE A 133 11.31 -27.95 4.34
CA ILE A 133 11.88 -28.77 5.43
C ILE A 133 11.48 -30.24 5.28
N ARG A 134 10.23 -30.53 4.90
CA ARG A 134 9.80 -31.92 4.64
C ARG A 134 10.58 -32.55 3.50
N GLU A 135 10.85 -31.80 2.43
CA GLU A 135 11.66 -32.27 1.31
C GLU A 135 13.10 -32.56 1.76
N ALA A 136 13.70 -31.66 2.54
CA ALA A 136 15.04 -31.86 3.09
C ALA A 136 15.14 -33.13 3.95
N LEU A 137 14.16 -33.36 4.84
CA LEU A 137 14.08 -34.58 5.65
C LEU A 137 13.89 -35.83 4.78
N ALA A 138 12.97 -35.80 3.82
CA ALA A 138 12.71 -36.92 2.94
C ALA A 138 13.93 -37.26 2.06
N GLN A 139 14.65 -36.24 1.58
CA GLN A 139 15.89 -36.42 0.84
C GLN A 139 16.96 -37.03 1.75
N ALA A 140 17.17 -36.47 2.94
CA ALA A 140 18.17 -36.92 3.90
C ALA A 140 18.01 -38.40 4.31
N GLU A 141 16.77 -38.89 4.38
CA GLU A 141 16.46 -40.28 4.71
C GLU A 141 16.48 -41.23 3.51
N ASN A 142 16.72 -40.73 2.31
CA ASN A 142 16.72 -41.56 1.10
C ASN A 142 17.96 -42.47 1.09
N PRO A 143 17.80 -43.81 1.13
CA PRO A 143 18.92 -44.75 1.16
C PRO A 143 19.84 -44.65 -0.06
N HIS A 144 19.33 -44.16 -1.19
CA HIS A 144 20.08 -44.04 -2.44
C HIS A 144 21.11 -42.90 -2.44
N ILE A 145 21.02 -41.95 -1.50
CA ILE A 145 21.93 -40.80 -1.43
C ILE A 145 23.01 -40.94 -0.34
N THR A 146 23.12 -42.11 0.28
CA THR A 146 24.13 -42.42 1.32
C THR A 146 25.58 -42.24 0.85
N THR A 147 25.82 -42.19 -0.47
CA THR A 147 27.13 -41.87 -1.06
C THR A 147 27.47 -40.38 -1.02
N ILE A 148 26.49 -39.51 -0.76
CA ILE A 148 26.72 -38.06 -0.63
C ILE A 148 27.32 -37.81 0.75
N THR A 149 28.52 -37.24 0.76
CA THR A 149 29.26 -36.89 1.97
C THR A 149 29.53 -35.40 2.05
N CYS A 150 29.67 -34.88 3.26
CA CYS A 150 30.00 -33.47 3.52
C CYS A 150 31.08 -33.39 4.60
N THR A 151 31.90 -32.33 4.58
CA THR A 151 32.90 -32.09 5.63
C THR A 151 32.26 -31.41 6.83
N ALA A 152 32.77 -31.72 8.02
CA ALA A 152 32.29 -31.12 9.26
C ALA A 152 32.50 -29.59 9.27
N GLU A 153 33.59 -29.06 8.70
CA GLU A 153 33.79 -27.61 8.59
C GLU A 153 32.68 -26.94 7.78
N TYR A 154 32.27 -27.55 6.67
CA TYR A 154 31.24 -26.98 5.80
C TYR A 154 29.87 -27.01 6.48
N LEU A 155 29.54 -28.10 7.19
CA LEU A 155 28.33 -28.13 8.01
C LEU A 155 28.31 -27.01 9.06
N MET A 156 29.43 -26.74 9.73
CA MET A 156 29.52 -25.66 10.71
C MET A 156 29.32 -24.27 10.08
N ASP A 157 29.90 -24.02 8.91
CA ASP A 157 29.71 -22.79 8.14
C ASP A 157 28.23 -22.56 7.78
N ARG A 158 27.51 -23.64 7.42
CA ARG A 158 26.08 -23.57 7.09
C ARG A 158 25.18 -23.48 8.33
N ALA A 159 25.55 -24.11 9.43
CA ALA A 159 24.73 -24.18 10.64
C ALA A 159 24.84 -22.94 11.53
N THR A 160 25.99 -22.26 11.54
CA THR A 160 26.19 -21.07 12.38
C THR A 160 25.18 -19.94 12.08
N PRO A 161 24.92 -19.56 10.81
CA PRO A 161 23.96 -18.51 10.48
C PRO A 161 22.50 -18.84 10.85
N VAL A 162 22.16 -20.12 11.06
CA VAL A 162 20.78 -20.52 11.43
C VAL A 162 20.41 -19.99 12.81
N LEU A 163 21.37 -19.84 13.73
CA LEU A 163 21.11 -19.29 15.07
C LEU A 163 20.60 -17.84 15.00
N GLU A 164 21.13 -17.06 14.05
CA GLU A 164 20.67 -15.69 13.79
C GLU A 164 19.27 -15.69 13.19
N THR A 165 18.98 -16.57 12.22
CA THR A 165 17.64 -16.62 11.60
C THR A 165 16.55 -17.07 12.57
N ILE A 166 16.85 -17.97 13.50
CA ILE A 166 15.93 -18.35 14.59
C ILE A 166 15.63 -17.13 15.48
N SER A 167 16.67 -16.39 15.86
CA SER A 167 16.54 -15.18 16.67
C SER A 167 15.72 -14.12 15.96
N GLN A 168 15.96 -13.92 14.66
CA GLN A 168 15.22 -12.97 13.83
C GLN A 168 13.75 -13.38 13.65
N LEU A 169 13.48 -14.67 13.41
CA LEU A 169 12.11 -15.18 13.29
C LEU A 169 11.34 -14.97 14.59
N LYS A 170 11.94 -15.28 15.74
CA LYS A 170 11.36 -15.05 17.06
C LYS A 170 11.00 -13.58 17.27
N HIS A 171 11.94 -12.68 16.97
CA HIS A 171 11.74 -11.23 17.11
C HIS A 171 10.68 -10.67 16.15
N ASN A 172 10.66 -11.13 14.90
CA ASN A 172 9.70 -10.67 13.90
C ASN A 172 8.28 -11.13 14.24
N ILE A 173 8.11 -12.36 14.74
CA ILE A 173 6.81 -12.83 15.21
C ILE A 173 6.33 -12.00 16.41
N GLU A 174 7.20 -11.72 17.39
CA GLU A 174 6.85 -10.85 18.52
C GLU A 174 6.42 -9.46 18.03
N THR A 175 7.16 -8.86 17.10
CA THR A 175 6.83 -7.56 16.50
C THR A 175 5.49 -7.61 15.77
N TYR A 176 5.24 -8.66 14.98
CA TYR A 176 3.99 -8.84 14.24
C TYR A 176 2.76 -9.00 15.15
N THR A 177 2.92 -9.61 16.33
CA THR A 177 1.81 -9.69 17.30
C THR A 177 1.41 -8.33 17.87
N GLN A 178 2.33 -7.36 17.88
CA GLN A 178 2.07 -5.99 18.34
C GLN A 178 1.63 -5.08 17.19
N ASP A 179 2.19 -5.27 16.00
CA ASP A 179 1.88 -4.52 14.79
C ASP A 179 1.69 -5.45 13.57
N PRO A 180 0.43 -5.68 13.14
CA PRO A 180 0.13 -6.49 11.95
C PRO A 180 0.68 -5.93 10.63
N GLN A 181 1.27 -4.73 10.60
CA GLN A 181 1.98 -4.20 9.44
C GLN A 181 3.34 -4.90 9.22
N ALA A 182 3.94 -5.47 10.27
CA ALA A 182 5.24 -6.14 10.23
C ALA A 182 5.21 -7.55 9.61
N ILE A 183 4.22 -7.83 8.76
CA ILE A 183 4.05 -9.15 8.12
C ILE A 183 5.18 -9.48 7.15
N SER A 184 5.71 -8.47 6.45
CA SER A 184 6.74 -8.67 5.42
C SER A 184 8.02 -9.25 6.03
N GLU A 185 8.38 -8.76 7.21
CA GLU A 185 9.51 -9.18 8.01
C GLU A 185 9.33 -10.63 8.47
N VAL A 186 8.13 -11.00 8.92
CA VAL A 186 7.82 -12.40 9.29
C VAL A 186 7.96 -13.31 8.08
N VAL A 187 7.31 -12.98 6.96
CA VAL A 187 7.37 -13.79 5.72
C VAL A 187 8.81 -14.00 5.26
N THR A 188 9.63 -12.95 5.31
CA THR A 188 11.05 -13.02 4.93
C THR A 188 11.83 -13.91 5.89
N SER A 189 11.65 -13.74 7.21
CA SER A 189 12.33 -14.56 8.21
C SER A 189 11.92 -16.03 8.20
N VAL A 190 10.65 -16.34 7.89
CA VAL A 190 10.16 -17.72 7.73
C VAL A 190 10.87 -18.40 6.56
N SER A 191 10.94 -17.73 5.41
CA SER A 191 11.61 -18.25 4.21
C SER A 191 13.12 -18.44 4.44
N GLU A 192 13.78 -17.45 5.04
CA GLU A 192 15.23 -17.55 5.31
C GLU A 192 15.53 -18.67 6.31
N PHE A 193 14.75 -18.76 7.40
CA PHE A 193 14.86 -19.83 8.38
C PHE A 193 14.71 -21.21 7.72
N SER A 194 13.65 -21.44 6.93
CA SER A 194 13.41 -22.75 6.31
C SER A 194 14.51 -23.16 5.34
N HIS A 195 14.99 -22.24 4.50
CA HIS A 195 16.06 -22.56 3.55
C HIS A 195 17.37 -22.90 4.25
N ARG A 196 17.81 -22.07 5.20
CA ARG A 196 19.08 -22.34 5.89
C ARG A 196 19.01 -23.59 6.75
N LEU A 197 17.88 -23.85 7.39
CA LEU A 197 17.71 -25.06 8.18
C LEU A 197 17.67 -26.31 7.29
N ALA A 198 16.99 -26.25 6.15
CA ALA A 198 16.97 -27.36 5.19
C ALA A 198 18.39 -27.73 4.72
N ASP A 199 19.24 -26.75 4.45
CA ASP A 199 20.65 -26.99 4.15
C ASP A 199 21.36 -27.71 5.29
N VAL A 200 21.15 -27.28 6.54
CA VAL A 200 21.74 -27.95 7.72
C VAL A 200 21.26 -29.39 7.86
N ILE A 201 20.00 -29.68 7.56
CA ILE A 201 19.48 -31.06 7.58
C ILE A 201 20.18 -31.90 6.52
N VAL A 202 20.23 -31.43 5.27
CA VAL A 202 20.86 -32.17 4.16
C VAL A 202 22.36 -32.37 4.40
N PHE A 203 23.09 -31.32 4.76
CA PHE A 203 24.53 -31.40 5.02
C PHE A 203 24.84 -32.13 6.33
N GLY A 204 23.96 -32.09 7.32
CA GLY A 204 24.08 -32.84 8.56
C GLY A 204 24.05 -34.35 8.31
N PHE A 205 23.08 -34.81 7.51
CA PHE A 205 23.03 -36.21 7.09
C PHE A 205 24.20 -36.60 6.20
N ALA A 206 24.57 -35.77 5.22
CA ALA A 206 25.75 -36.04 4.40
C ALA A 206 27.05 -36.11 5.24
N THR A 207 27.18 -35.28 6.27
CA THR A 207 28.32 -35.34 7.21
C THR A 207 28.26 -36.62 8.04
N SER A 208 27.07 -37.04 8.47
CA SER A 208 26.89 -38.30 9.22
C SER A 208 27.32 -39.55 8.44
N HIS A 209 27.17 -39.56 7.11
CA HIS A 209 27.61 -40.68 6.27
C HIS A 209 29.14 -40.85 6.24
N ALA A 210 29.89 -39.77 6.46
CA ALA A 210 31.36 -39.78 6.51
C ALA A 210 31.91 -39.95 7.94
N ALA A 211 31.05 -39.84 8.95
CA ALA A 211 31.41 -39.97 10.36
C ALA A 211 31.49 -41.44 10.81
N PRO A 212 32.17 -41.76 11.92
CA PRO A 212 32.04 -43.06 12.54
C PRO A 212 30.58 -43.30 12.98
N ILE A 213 30.17 -44.57 13.03
CA ILE A 213 28.75 -44.97 13.09
C ILE A 213 28.01 -44.33 14.27
N GLU A 214 28.59 -44.34 15.48
CA GLU A 214 27.93 -43.81 16.68
C GLU A 214 27.73 -42.28 16.60
N GLU A 215 28.76 -41.56 16.15
CA GLU A 215 28.72 -40.10 15.99
C GLU A 215 27.84 -39.67 14.82
N GLY A 216 27.83 -40.45 13.74
CA GLY A 216 26.94 -40.24 12.59
C GLY A 216 25.47 -40.47 12.95
N ASP A 217 25.15 -41.54 13.68
CA ASP A 217 23.79 -41.81 14.16
C ASP A 217 23.31 -40.72 15.12
N ALA A 218 24.19 -40.22 16.01
CA ALA A 218 23.88 -39.11 16.90
C ALA A 218 23.59 -37.81 16.11
N LEU A 219 24.47 -37.45 15.17
CA LEU A 219 24.33 -36.24 14.35
C LEU A 219 23.05 -36.27 13.50
N SER A 220 22.79 -37.37 12.79
CA SER A 220 21.59 -37.53 11.97
C SER A 220 20.31 -37.53 12.82
N GLY A 221 20.35 -38.10 14.04
CA GLY A 221 19.26 -38.03 15.01
C GLY A 221 18.94 -36.60 15.46
N GLU A 222 19.96 -35.78 15.75
CA GLU A 222 19.78 -34.36 16.09
C GLU A 222 19.23 -33.56 14.89
N CYS A 223 19.73 -33.81 13.67
CA CYS A 223 19.20 -33.18 12.45
C CYS A 223 17.71 -33.51 12.23
N ARG A 224 17.30 -34.77 12.42
CA ARG A 224 15.90 -35.19 12.33
C ARG A 224 15.03 -34.46 13.35
N THR A 225 15.44 -34.49 14.62
CA THR A 225 14.72 -33.84 15.72
C THR A 225 14.59 -32.32 15.49
N CYS A 226 15.64 -31.69 14.94
CA CYS A 226 15.65 -30.28 14.57
C CYS A 226 14.65 -29.97 13.46
N GLY A 227 14.58 -30.80 12.40
CA GLY A 227 13.61 -30.66 11.33
C GLY A 227 12.17 -30.84 11.82
N GLU A 228 11.89 -31.89 12.60
CA GLU A 228 10.56 -32.15 13.18
C GLU A 228 10.10 -31.01 14.11
N GLY A 229 10.97 -30.56 15.02
CA GLY A 229 10.69 -29.43 15.90
C GLY A 229 10.42 -28.13 15.13
N SER A 230 11.05 -27.95 13.98
CA SER A 230 10.85 -26.79 13.10
C SER A 230 9.52 -26.85 12.35
N LEU A 231 9.08 -28.03 11.90
CA LEU A 231 7.73 -28.22 11.35
C LEU A 231 6.65 -27.94 12.39
N GLU A 232 6.89 -28.33 13.63
CA GLU A 232 6.01 -27.99 14.74
C GLU A 232 5.93 -26.49 15.03
N LEU A 233 7.08 -25.79 15.03
CA LEU A 233 7.13 -24.33 15.17
C LEU A 233 6.33 -23.65 14.04
N LEU A 234 6.56 -24.06 12.79
CA LEU A 234 5.85 -23.54 11.62
C LEU A 234 4.34 -23.80 11.72
N THR A 235 3.94 -24.98 12.20
CA THR A 235 2.51 -25.30 12.43
C THR A 235 1.87 -24.35 13.44
N ASP A 236 2.57 -24.00 14.53
CA ASP A 236 2.06 -23.03 15.50
C ASP A 236 1.93 -21.62 14.90
N ILE A 237 2.87 -21.19 14.05
CA ILE A 237 2.77 -19.92 13.30
C ILE A 237 1.54 -19.94 12.38
N LYS A 238 1.33 -21.03 11.63
CA LYS A 238 0.18 -21.21 10.73
C LYS A 238 -1.16 -21.17 11.48
N GLN A 239 -1.20 -21.69 12.71
CA GLN A 239 -2.38 -21.70 13.59
C GLN A 239 -2.52 -20.42 14.43
N ALA A 240 -1.70 -19.39 14.19
CA ALA A 240 -1.64 -18.15 14.96
C ALA A 240 -1.42 -18.38 16.49
N SER A 241 -0.77 -19.48 16.87
CA SER A 241 -0.35 -19.80 18.24
C SER A 241 1.02 -19.18 18.57
N TYR A 242 1.12 -17.86 18.40
CA TYR A 242 2.39 -17.12 18.51
C TYR A 242 3.00 -17.14 19.91
N ASP A 243 2.21 -17.42 20.94
CA ASP A 243 2.66 -17.56 22.34
C ASP A 243 3.64 -18.72 22.53
N LYS A 244 3.56 -19.76 21.70
CA LYS A 244 4.43 -20.94 21.78
C LYS A 244 5.74 -20.77 21.02
N VAL A 245 5.76 -19.87 20.03
CA VAL A 245 6.90 -19.64 19.12
C VAL A 245 8.22 -19.39 19.87
N PRO A 246 8.28 -18.52 20.90
CA PRO A 246 9.52 -18.30 21.64
C PRO A 246 10.14 -19.59 22.20
N SER A 247 9.33 -20.43 22.85
CA SER A 247 9.81 -21.65 23.49
C SER A 247 10.29 -22.70 22.48
N LYS A 248 9.59 -22.83 21.34
CA LYS A 248 9.98 -23.77 20.28
C LYS A 248 11.20 -23.28 19.51
N ALA A 249 11.30 -21.98 19.25
CA ALA A 249 12.49 -21.36 18.68
C ALA A 249 13.73 -21.60 19.56
N ASP A 250 13.60 -21.42 20.88
CA ASP A 250 14.70 -21.67 21.83
C ASP A 250 15.11 -23.16 21.83
N ASN A 251 14.16 -24.10 21.72
CA ASN A 251 14.47 -25.52 21.59
C ASN A 251 15.23 -25.84 20.29
N ILE A 252 14.83 -25.23 19.17
CA ILE A 252 15.50 -25.39 17.87
C ILE A 252 16.91 -24.79 17.91
N ASP A 253 17.08 -23.63 18.54
CA ASP A 253 18.41 -23.02 18.77
C ASP A 253 19.34 -23.98 19.54
N GLN A 254 18.84 -24.65 20.57
CA GLN A 254 19.62 -25.68 21.30
C GLN A 254 19.92 -26.90 20.44
N LEU A 255 19.00 -27.34 19.58
CA LEU A 255 19.22 -28.44 18.63
C LEU A 255 20.33 -28.08 17.63
N VAL A 256 20.30 -26.88 17.05
CA VAL A 256 21.35 -26.40 16.13
C VAL A 256 22.71 -26.30 16.83
N LYS A 257 22.74 -25.83 18.09
CA LYS A 257 23.98 -25.82 18.89
C LYS A 257 24.54 -27.22 19.15
N ARG A 258 23.67 -28.22 19.36
CA ARG A 258 24.10 -29.62 19.47
C ARG A 258 24.66 -30.15 18.15
N ILE A 259 24.02 -29.85 17.02
CA ILE A 259 24.53 -30.20 15.68
C ILE A 259 25.92 -29.59 15.46
N LEU A 260 26.11 -28.31 15.81
CA LEU A 260 27.42 -27.65 15.75
C LEU A 260 28.47 -28.35 16.63
N SER A 261 28.11 -28.75 17.84
CA SER A 261 29.01 -29.47 18.75
C SER A 261 29.39 -30.86 18.22
N HIS A 262 28.44 -31.58 17.60
CA HIS A 262 28.73 -32.84 16.93
C HIS A 262 29.66 -32.64 15.73
N ALA A 263 29.44 -31.61 14.92
CA ALA A 263 30.31 -31.28 13.80
C ALA A 263 31.73 -30.92 14.27
N GLU A 264 31.85 -30.11 15.33
CA GLU A 264 33.16 -29.74 15.92
C GLU A 264 33.92 -30.98 16.43
N ALA A 265 33.23 -31.95 17.02
CA ALA A 265 33.83 -33.20 17.48
C ALA A 265 34.36 -34.09 16.34
N LEU A 266 33.83 -33.92 15.12
CA LEU A 266 34.25 -34.63 13.91
C LEU A 266 35.42 -33.95 13.18
N LEU A 267 35.86 -32.77 13.62
CA LEU A 267 37.01 -32.10 13.01
C LEU A 267 38.30 -32.91 13.24
N PRO A 268 39.21 -32.95 12.25
CA PRO A 268 40.53 -33.54 12.44
C PRO A 268 41.23 -32.80 13.58
N LYS A 269 41.72 -33.52 14.61
CA LYS A 269 42.44 -32.87 15.70
C LYS A 269 43.82 -32.45 15.20
N VAL A 270 44.36 -31.34 15.71
CA VAL A 270 45.68 -30.80 15.29
C VAL A 270 46.83 -31.80 15.48
N GLU A 271 46.68 -32.78 16.39
CA GLU A 271 47.62 -33.90 16.51
C GLU A 271 47.60 -34.86 15.30
N ASP A 272 46.47 -34.96 14.60
CA ASP A 272 46.25 -35.82 13.44
C ASP A 272 46.77 -35.20 12.13
N VAL A 273 46.94 -33.87 12.07
CA VAL A 273 47.38 -33.14 10.88
C VAL A 273 48.64 -32.33 11.18
N LYS A 274 49.81 -32.91 10.92
CA LYS A 274 51.07 -32.14 10.96
C LYS A 274 51.12 -31.20 9.76
N ALA A 275 51.20 -29.89 9.98
CA ALA A 275 51.28 -28.89 8.91
C ALA A 275 52.44 -29.15 7.93
N GLU A 276 53.56 -29.70 8.40
CA GLU A 276 54.67 -30.17 7.55
C GLU A 276 54.22 -31.29 6.59
N GLN A 277 53.39 -32.23 7.04
CA GLN A 277 52.88 -33.33 6.20
C GLN A 277 51.87 -32.85 5.15
N MET A 278 51.11 -31.79 5.43
CA MET A 278 50.16 -31.23 4.46
C MET A 278 50.88 -30.47 3.33
N GLY A 279 51.92 -29.69 3.67
CA GLY A 279 52.79 -29.06 2.68
C GLY A 279 53.50 -30.08 1.80
N ASP A 280 54.06 -31.13 2.42
CA ASP A 280 54.73 -32.23 1.72
C ASP A 280 53.77 -33.01 0.80
N MET A 281 52.52 -33.24 1.24
CA MET A 281 51.50 -33.95 0.45
C MET A 281 51.04 -33.13 -0.76
N VAL A 282 50.87 -31.81 -0.60
CA VAL A 282 50.55 -30.92 -1.72
C VAL A 282 51.72 -30.90 -2.71
N ASP A 283 52.96 -30.74 -2.25
CA ASP A 283 54.14 -30.77 -3.13
C ASP A 283 54.27 -32.13 -3.86
N GLN A 284 53.96 -33.23 -3.19
CA GLN A 284 53.93 -34.58 -3.78
C GLN A 284 52.85 -34.73 -4.85
N GLU A 285 51.61 -34.31 -4.58
CA GLU A 285 50.51 -34.32 -5.55
C GLU A 285 50.81 -33.42 -6.77
N MET A 286 51.42 -32.25 -6.54
CA MET A 286 51.86 -31.36 -7.62
C MET A 286 52.97 -31.99 -8.47
N GLN A 287 53.89 -32.74 -7.86
CA GLN A 287 54.92 -33.47 -8.56
C GLN A 287 54.33 -34.61 -9.40
N GLN A 288 53.45 -35.43 -8.81
CA GLN A 288 52.76 -36.51 -9.52
C GLN A 288 51.93 -35.98 -10.71
N THR A 289 51.24 -34.85 -10.52
CA THR A 289 50.48 -34.19 -11.59
C THR A 289 51.42 -33.74 -12.72
N THR A 290 52.57 -33.16 -12.38
CA THR A 290 53.57 -32.72 -13.36
C THR A 290 54.15 -33.90 -14.15
N GLU A 291 54.44 -35.01 -13.48
CA GLU A 291 54.93 -36.25 -14.10
C GLU A 291 53.89 -36.88 -15.03
N ALA A 292 52.62 -36.94 -14.61
CA ALA A 292 51.52 -37.44 -15.43
C ALA A 292 51.33 -36.60 -16.72
N ILE A 293 51.45 -35.27 -16.60
CA ILE A 293 51.36 -34.35 -17.75
C ILE A 293 52.56 -34.53 -18.69
N ALA A 294 53.78 -34.71 -18.15
CA ALA A 294 54.97 -34.97 -18.96
C ALA A 294 54.85 -36.29 -19.74
N GLN A 295 54.37 -37.36 -19.10
CA GLN A 295 54.11 -38.65 -19.76
C GLN A 295 53.03 -38.55 -20.84
N ALA A 296 51.96 -37.78 -20.60
CA ALA A 296 50.94 -37.53 -21.60
C ALA A 296 51.48 -36.74 -22.80
N ALA A 297 52.37 -35.76 -22.58
CA ALA A 297 53.03 -35.02 -23.64
C ALA A 297 53.96 -35.91 -24.48
N GLU A 298 54.71 -36.81 -23.84
CA GLU A 298 55.55 -37.80 -24.52
C GLU A 298 54.73 -38.78 -25.37
N LYS A 299 53.58 -39.24 -24.84
CA LYS A 299 52.65 -40.12 -25.58
C LYS A 299 52.04 -39.43 -26.80
N ILE A 300 51.74 -38.13 -26.72
CA ILE A 300 51.25 -37.35 -27.87
C ILE A 300 52.38 -37.18 -28.91
N ALA A 301 53.62 -36.93 -28.47
CA ALA A 301 54.77 -36.83 -29.36
C ALA A 301 55.09 -38.16 -30.08
N SER A 302 54.97 -39.30 -29.39
CA SER A 302 55.16 -40.61 -30.01
C SER A 302 54.02 -40.96 -30.98
N MET A 303 52.79 -40.58 -30.66
CA MET A 303 51.63 -40.71 -31.55
C MET A 303 51.80 -39.85 -32.81
N LEU A 304 52.35 -38.64 -32.70
CA LEU A 304 52.74 -37.80 -33.85
C LEU A 304 53.74 -38.51 -34.78
N ALA A 305 54.82 -39.05 -34.20
CA ALA A 305 55.83 -39.77 -34.96
C ALA A 305 55.25 -41.00 -35.67
N HIS A 306 54.40 -41.77 -34.99
CA HIS A 306 53.74 -42.94 -35.57
C HIS A 306 52.74 -42.58 -36.69
N ASN A 307 52.00 -41.48 -36.55
CA ASN A 307 51.04 -41.03 -37.58
C ASN A 307 51.75 -40.58 -38.87
N ARG A 308 52.95 -39.98 -38.75
CA ARG A 308 53.80 -39.60 -39.90
C ARG A 308 54.27 -40.78 -40.73
N GLU A 309 54.48 -41.93 -40.10
CA GLU A 309 54.89 -43.16 -40.79
C GLU A 309 53.70 -43.88 -41.46
N LYS A 310 52.49 -43.73 -40.91
CA LYS A 310 51.33 -44.56 -41.25
C LYS A 310 50.33 -43.91 -42.20
N TYR A 311 50.18 -42.59 -42.17
CA TYR A 311 49.18 -41.87 -42.96
C TYR A 311 49.85 -40.96 -43.99
N THR A 312 49.20 -40.76 -45.14
CA THR A 312 49.71 -39.88 -46.21
C THR A 312 48.60 -38.96 -46.74
N GLY A 313 48.98 -37.90 -47.45
CA GLY A 313 48.04 -36.96 -48.07
C GLY A 313 47.20 -36.16 -47.05
N ILE A 314 45.94 -35.90 -47.38
CA ILE A 314 45.03 -35.04 -46.59
C ILE A 314 44.79 -35.59 -45.17
N GLN A 315 44.78 -36.93 -45.01
CA GLN A 315 44.61 -37.55 -43.68
C GLN A 315 45.79 -37.28 -42.75
N LEU A 316 47.01 -37.24 -43.28
CA LEU A 316 48.20 -36.86 -42.50
C LEU A 316 48.10 -35.39 -42.06
N GLN A 317 47.71 -34.49 -42.97
CA GLN A 317 47.60 -33.06 -42.69
C GLN A 317 46.59 -32.74 -41.57
N VAL A 318 45.43 -33.41 -41.58
CA VAL A 318 44.42 -33.23 -40.51
C VAL A 318 44.91 -33.80 -39.18
N ASN A 319 45.51 -35.00 -39.19
CA ASN A 319 46.04 -35.62 -37.97
C ASN A 319 47.21 -34.83 -37.37
N GLU A 320 48.10 -34.28 -38.19
CA GLU A 320 49.17 -33.40 -37.72
C GLU A 320 48.61 -32.10 -37.12
N GLY A 321 47.64 -31.45 -37.77
CA GLY A 321 47.02 -30.23 -37.24
C GLY A 321 46.32 -30.43 -35.89
N ILE A 322 45.63 -31.55 -35.70
CA ILE A 322 45.01 -31.93 -34.42
C ILE A 322 46.08 -32.18 -33.36
N LEU A 323 47.11 -32.97 -33.69
CA LEU A 323 48.14 -33.35 -32.73
C LEU A 323 49.08 -32.18 -32.37
N ASP A 324 49.37 -31.28 -33.30
CA ASP A 324 50.11 -30.04 -33.04
C ASP A 324 49.33 -29.14 -32.07
N SER A 325 48.01 -29.05 -32.25
CA SER A 325 47.12 -28.35 -31.32
C SER A 325 47.10 -29.01 -29.94
N CYS A 326 47.04 -30.35 -29.87
CA CYS A 326 47.14 -31.10 -28.61
C CYS A 326 48.50 -30.89 -27.92
N ASN A 327 49.60 -30.85 -28.67
CA ASN A 327 50.94 -30.60 -28.14
C ASN A 327 51.07 -29.16 -27.61
N ALA A 328 50.53 -28.18 -28.34
CA ALA A 328 50.47 -26.79 -27.88
C ALA A 328 49.65 -26.64 -26.58
N LEU A 329 48.50 -27.32 -26.49
CA LEU A 329 47.68 -27.36 -25.27
C LEU A 329 48.44 -27.98 -24.10
N MET A 330 49.12 -29.11 -24.30
CA MET A 330 49.92 -29.75 -23.26
C MET A 330 51.06 -28.87 -22.76
N ARG A 331 51.74 -28.13 -23.65
CA ARG A 331 52.76 -27.14 -23.26
C ARG A 331 52.18 -26.00 -22.44
N ALA A 332 50.97 -25.53 -22.78
CA ALA A 332 50.27 -24.51 -22.00
C ALA A 332 49.87 -25.02 -20.61
N ILE A 333 49.39 -26.27 -20.51
CA ILE A 333 49.07 -26.94 -19.25
C ILE A 333 50.32 -27.09 -18.37
N LEU A 334 51.45 -27.54 -18.93
CA LEU A 334 52.72 -27.63 -18.20
C LEU A 334 53.13 -26.28 -17.59
N LYS A 335 53.05 -25.21 -18.39
CA LYS A 335 53.36 -23.85 -17.93
C LYS A 335 52.40 -23.36 -16.85
N LEU A 336 51.12 -23.75 -16.92
CA LEU A 336 50.13 -23.42 -15.90
C LEU A 336 50.46 -24.12 -14.58
N VAL A 337 50.74 -25.42 -14.60
CA VAL A 337 51.07 -26.21 -13.41
C VAL A 337 52.35 -25.70 -12.75
N GLU A 338 53.38 -25.33 -13.52
CA GLU A 338 54.60 -24.71 -13.00
C GLU A 338 54.30 -23.38 -12.28
N LYS A 339 53.44 -22.54 -12.86
CA LYS A 339 53.02 -21.28 -12.23
C LYS A 339 52.20 -21.51 -10.96
N SER A 340 51.27 -22.46 -10.98
CA SER A 340 50.50 -22.85 -9.80
C SER A 340 51.41 -23.38 -8.70
N LYS A 341 52.48 -24.11 -9.03
CA LYS A 341 53.46 -24.61 -8.06
C LYS A 341 54.20 -23.48 -7.35
N ASN A 342 54.63 -22.49 -8.11
CA ASN A 342 55.31 -21.33 -7.55
C ASN A 342 54.36 -20.51 -6.66
N LEU A 343 53.11 -20.34 -7.07
CA LEU A 343 52.09 -19.67 -6.26
C LEU A 343 51.80 -20.44 -4.95
N GLN A 344 51.63 -21.77 -5.02
CA GLN A 344 51.37 -22.59 -3.84
C GLN A 344 52.52 -22.51 -2.83
N ARG A 345 53.78 -22.52 -3.31
CA ARG A 345 54.96 -22.30 -2.45
C ARG A 345 54.97 -20.91 -1.82
N GLU A 346 54.55 -19.88 -2.55
CA GLU A 346 54.43 -18.53 -2.02
C GLU A 346 53.37 -18.45 -0.92
N ILE A 347 52.19 -19.01 -1.15
CA ILE A 347 51.07 -19.13 -0.20
C ILE A 347 51.53 -19.80 1.11
N VAL A 348 52.17 -20.97 0.99
CA VAL A 348 52.71 -21.71 2.15
C VAL A 348 53.78 -20.91 2.88
N SER A 349 54.71 -20.25 2.16
CA SER A 349 55.78 -19.45 2.76
C SER A 349 55.27 -18.19 3.50
N GLN A 350 54.08 -17.69 3.12
CA GLN A 350 53.44 -16.54 3.73
C GLN A 350 52.51 -16.92 4.89
N GLY A 351 52.35 -18.21 5.21
CA GLY A 351 51.48 -18.69 6.29
C GLY A 351 50.00 -18.40 6.05
N ARG A 352 49.61 -18.11 4.80
CA ARG A 352 48.22 -18.01 4.38
C ARG A 352 47.81 -19.41 3.94
N VAL A 353 47.11 -20.14 4.80
CA VAL A 353 46.46 -21.40 4.40
C VAL A 353 45.01 -21.11 4.10
#